data_AF-A0A5C8T9T5-F1
#
_entry.id   AF-A0A5C8T9T5-F1
#
_cell.length_a   1.000
_cell.length_b   1.000
_cell.length_c   1.000
_cell.angle_alpha   90.00
_cell.angle_beta   90.00
_cell.angle_gamma   90.00
#
_symmetry.space_group_name_H-M   'P 1'
#
loop_
_entity.id
_entity.type
_entity.pdbx_description
1 polymer ?
#
loop_
_entity_poly.entity_id
_entity_poly.type
_entity_poly.pdbx_seq_one_letter_code
_entity_poly.pdbx_strand_id
1 'polypeptide(L)'
;MEPDPIVLAWRAARGRHVAAVALALGLGGPLCILALLCLRDLVHTLGHDEATALVFLRVAIPRVADDLVLFPGWSLAPLDLERAAFLGLSACAIALAGLGWFVAVLSFSAQGRAVFRLREAATAAILDAPPGAREE
;
A
#
# COMPACT_ATOMS: atom_id res chain seq x y z
N MET A 1 -28.19 9.64 -20.43
CA MET A 1 -27.03 8.81 -20.01
C MET A 1 -26.88 9.00 -18.52
N GLU A 2 -27.05 7.93 -17.72
CA GLU A 2 -26.72 7.95 -16.30
C GLU A 2 -25.25 8.40 -16.14
N PRO A 3 -24.94 9.34 -15.24
CA PRO A 3 -23.56 9.66 -14.95
C PRO A 3 -22.88 8.47 -14.28
N ASP A 4 -21.69 8.08 -14.78
CA ASP A 4 -20.92 6.96 -14.27
C ASP A 4 -20.65 7.13 -12.75
N PRO A 5 -21.11 6.19 -11.91
CA PRO A 5 -20.98 6.28 -10.46
C PRO A 5 -19.52 6.36 -10.00
N ILE A 6 -18.58 5.80 -10.76
CA ILE A 6 -17.15 5.83 -10.45
C ILE A 6 -16.60 7.25 -10.64
N VAL A 7 -17.00 7.92 -11.72
CA VAL A 7 -16.55 9.28 -12.03
C VAL A 7 -17.11 10.29 -11.02
N LEU A 8 -18.36 10.09 -10.58
CA LEU A 8 -18.98 10.89 -9.52
C LEU A 8 -18.26 10.71 -8.18
N ALA A 9 -17.99 9.46 -7.78
CA ALA A 9 -17.26 9.16 -6.55
C ALA A 9 -15.83 9.72 -6.57
N TRP A 10 -15.17 9.70 -7.73
CA TRP A 10 -13.85 10.28 -7.91
C TRP A 10 -13.87 11.81 -7.78
N ARG A 11 -14.79 12.49 -8.47
CA ARG A 11 -14.91 13.97 -8.41
C ARG A 11 -15.28 14.47 -7.02
N ALA A 12 -16.10 13.73 -6.27
CA ALA A 12 -16.54 14.13 -4.94
C ALA A 12 -15.38 14.23 -3.93
N ALA A 13 -14.32 13.43 -4.09
CA ALA A 13 -13.25 13.31 -3.09
C ALA A 13 -11.87 13.01 -3.70
N ARG A 14 -11.55 13.61 -4.86
CA ARG A 14 -10.32 13.35 -5.64
C ARG A 14 -9.05 13.37 -4.80
N GLY A 15 -8.88 14.36 -3.91
CA GLY A 15 -7.69 14.47 -3.08
C GLY A 15 -7.46 13.29 -2.14
N ARG A 16 -8.52 12.65 -1.65
CA ARG A 16 -8.40 11.48 -0.76
C ARG A 16 -8.12 10.20 -1.51
N HIS A 17 -8.71 10.02 -2.69
CA HIS A 17 -8.38 8.89 -3.55
C HIS A 17 -6.93 8.96 -4.03
N VAL A 18 -6.45 10.15 -4.41
CA VAL A 18 -5.04 10.36 -4.75
C VAL A 18 -4.15 10.10 -3.54
N ALA A 19 -4.51 10.58 -2.34
CA ALA A 19 -3.74 10.30 -1.13
C ALA A 19 -3.69 8.80 -0.80
N ALA A 20 -4.80 8.08 -0.95
CA ALA A 20 -4.87 6.64 -0.76
C ALA A 20 -3.95 5.88 -1.74
N VAL A 21 -3.98 6.24 -3.03
CA VAL A 21 -3.08 5.66 -4.04
C VAL A 21 -1.62 6.00 -3.76
N ALA A 22 -1.33 7.26 -3.41
CA ALA A 22 0.02 7.71 -3.10
C ALA A 22 0.59 7.02 -1.86
N LEU A 23 -0.23 6.76 -0.84
CA LEU A 23 0.18 6.01 0.35
C LEU A 23 0.38 4.53 0.04
N ALA A 24 -0.53 3.92 -0.72
CA ALA A 24 -0.43 2.53 -1.11
C ALA A 24 0.85 2.27 -1.94
N LEU A 25 1.14 3.10 -2.93
CA LEU A 25 2.34 2.95 -3.76
C LEU A 25 3.60 3.45 -3.06
N GLY A 26 3.53 4.61 -2.40
CA GLY A 26 4.67 5.28 -1.80
C GLY A 26 5.23 4.59 -0.57
N LEU A 27 4.38 4.08 0.32
CA LEU A 27 4.81 3.33 1.51
C LEU A 27 4.72 1.82 1.30
N GLY A 28 3.70 1.34 0.59
CA GLY A 28 3.52 -0.09 0.35
C GLY A 28 4.61 -0.68 -0.52
N GLY A 29 5.06 0.04 -1.56
CA GLY A 29 6.16 -0.41 -2.43
C GLY A 29 7.46 -0.70 -1.66
N PRO A 30 8.01 0.27 -0.91
CA PRO A 30 9.19 0.05 -0.08
C PRO A 30 9.00 -1.04 0.99
N LEU A 31 7.83 -1.14 1.62
CA LEU A 31 7.54 -2.20 2.58
C LEU A 31 7.56 -3.59 1.94
N CYS A 32 7.00 -3.73 0.72
CA CYS A 32 7.07 -4.97 -0.03
C CYS A 32 8.51 -5.32 -0.43
N ILE A 33 9.30 -4.34 -0.88
CA ILE A 33 10.71 -4.55 -1.20
C ILE A 33 11.48 -5.02 0.05
N LEU A 34 11.26 -4.39 1.20
CA LEU A 34 11.88 -4.78 2.45
C LEU A 34 11.51 -6.22 2.85
N ALA A 35 10.23 -6.58 2.75
CA ALA A 35 9.77 -7.95 3.03
C ALA A 35 10.42 -8.97 2.09
N LEU A 36 10.54 -8.66 0.80
CA LEU A 36 11.22 -9.52 -0.17
C LEU A 36 12.71 -9.69 0.12
N LEU A 37 13.40 -8.63 0.57
CA LEU A 37 14.79 -8.71 1.00
C LEU A 37 14.95 -9.61 2.23
N CYS A 38 14.10 -9.45 3.25
CA CYS A 38 14.11 -10.33 4.42
C CYS A 38 13.86 -11.80 4.04
N LEU A 39 12.91 -12.05 3.13
CA LEU A 39 12.62 -13.41 2.64
C LEU A 39 13.80 -14.00 1.85
N ARG A 40 14.40 -13.20 0.97
CA ARG A 40 15.60 -13.59 0.21
C ARG A 40 16.72 -14.01 1.14
N ASP A 41 16.96 -13.23 2.20
CA ASP A 41 18.05 -13.49 3.13
C ASP A 41 17.78 -14.74 3.98
N LEU A 42 16.52 -15.00 4.37
CA LEU A 42 16.11 -16.28 4.99
C LEU A 42 16.33 -17.47 4.06
N VAL A 43 15.99 -17.35 2.77
CA VAL A 43 16.26 -18.41 1.80
C VAL A 43 17.77 -18.63 1.64
N HIS A 44 18.56 -17.56 1.75
CA HIS A 44 20.01 -17.65 1.65
C HIS A 44 20.66 -18.42 2.82
N THR A 45 20.10 -18.33 4.03
CA THR A 45 20.61 -19.09 5.19
C THR A 45 20.44 -20.60 5.02
N LEU A 46 19.36 -21.05 4.38
CA LEU A 46 19.09 -22.49 4.13
C LEU A 46 20.19 -23.19 3.32
N GLY A 47 20.96 -22.44 2.52
CA GLY A 47 22.05 -22.98 1.70
C GLY A 47 23.44 -22.92 2.33
N HIS A 48 23.59 -22.31 3.51
CA HIS A 48 24.90 -21.93 4.06
C HIS A 48 25.02 -22.23 5.57
N ASP A 49 24.67 -23.45 5.97
CA ASP A 49 24.63 -23.88 7.38
C ASP A 49 26.00 -23.81 8.09
N GLU A 50 27.10 -23.90 7.35
CA GLU A 50 28.47 -23.78 7.90
C GLU A 50 29.04 -22.35 7.87
N ALA A 51 28.31 -21.37 7.34
CA ALA A 51 28.82 -20.00 7.23
C ALA A 51 28.90 -19.33 8.62
N THR A 52 30.05 -18.74 8.93
CA THR A 52 30.24 -18.00 10.19
C THR A 52 29.62 -16.59 10.17
N ALA A 53 29.40 -16.04 8.97
CA ALA A 53 28.75 -14.75 8.77
C ALA A 53 28.07 -14.69 7.40
N LEU A 54 26.89 -14.06 7.36
CA LEU A 54 26.10 -13.80 6.16
C LEU A 54 25.72 -12.31 6.11
N VAL A 55 25.53 -11.78 4.90
CA VAL A 55 25.20 -10.37 4.71
C VAL A 55 23.69 -10.18 4.63
N PHE A 56 23.12 -9.52 5.63
CA PHE A 56 21.72 -9.18 5.73
C PHE A 56 21.41 -7.85 5.02
N LEU A 57 20.30 -7.81 4.29
CA LEU A 57 19.70 -6.65 3.65
C LEU A 57 20.56 -5.99 2.55
N ARG A 58 21.59 -6.68 2.04
CA ARG A 58 22.43 -6.19 0.95
C ARG A 58 21.61 -5.94 -0.32
N VAL A 59 21.76 -4.77 -0.93
CA VAL A 59 21.13 -4.46 -2.22
C VAL A 59 22.25 -4.22 -3.23
N ALA A 60 22.34 -5.09 -4.22
CA ALA A 60 23.29 -4.99 -5.30
C ALA A 60 22.59 -5.25 -6.64
N ILE A 61 22.99 -4.50 -7.66
CA ILE A 61 22.56 -4.71 -9.04
C ILE A 61 23.69 -5.48 -9.74
N PRO A 62 23.43 -6.72 -10.21
CA PRO A 62 24.46 -7.49 -10.90
C PRO A 62 24.83 -6.80 -12.21
N ARG A 63 26.13 -6.63 -12.48
CA ARG A 63 26.64 -6.19 -13.79
C ARG A 63 27.68 -7.19 -14.29
N VAL A 64 27.97 -7.14 -15.58
CA VAL A 64 28.85 -8.10 -16.28
C VAL A 64 30.26 -8.16 -15.66
N ALA A 65 30.77 -7.05 -15.13
CA ALA A 65 32.11 -6.96 -14.58
C ALA A 65 32.15 -7.02 -13.04
N ASP A 66 31.13 -6.47 -12.36
CA ASP A 66 31.07 -6.35 -10.90
C ASP A 66 29.63 -6.08 -10.44
N ASP A 67 29.38 -6.27 -9.14
CA ASP A 67 28.13 -5.88 -8.49
C ASP A 67 28.11 -4.39 -8.17
N LEU A 68 27.12 -3.65 -8.68
CA LEU A 68 26.84 -2.29 -8.21
C LEU A 68 26.10 -2.36 -6.88
N VAL A 69 26.83 -2.18 -5.77
CA VAL A 69 26.26 -2.20 -4.42
C VAL A 69 25.58 -0.86 -4.11
N LEU A 70 24.24 -0.89 -4.01
CA LEU A 70 23.44 0.26 -3.57
C LEU A 70 23.37 0.34 -2.04
N PHE A 71 23.34 -0.82 -1.38
CA PHE A 71 23.37 -0.91 0.07
C PHE A 71 24.24 -2.11 0.49
N PRO A 72 25.30 -1.89 1.29
CA PRO A 72 26.27 -2.93 1.62
C PRO A 72 25.70 -4.03 2.52
N GLY A 73 24.65 -3.72 3.29
CA GLY A 73 24.06 -4.65 4.26
C GLY A 73 24.84 -4.74 5.57
N TRP A 74 24.42 -5.65 6.45
CA TRP A 74 25.06 -5.92 7.73
C TRP A 74 25.56 -7.36 7.77
N SER A 75 26.80 -7.54 8.24
CA SER A 75 27.36 -8.86 8.50
C SER A 75 26.81 -9.39 9.81
N LEU A 76 26.03 -10.48 9.77
CA LEU A 76 25.42 -11.12 10.93
C LEU A 76 25.77 -12.60 10.96
N ALA A 77 25.83 -13.17 12.17
CA ALA A 77 25.84 -14.62 12.32
C ALA A 77 24.50 -15.19 11.80
N PRO A 78 24.44 -16.42 11.24
CA PRO A 78 23.24 -16.97 10.63
C PRO A 78 22.02 -16.93 11.56
N LEU A 79 22.20 -17.30 12.84
CA LEU A 79 21.12 -17.30 13.84
C LEU A 79 20.55 -15.90 14.10
N ASP A 80 21.40 -14.88 14.13
CA ASP A 80 20.95 -13.50 14.35
C ASP A 80 20.32 -12.90 13.09
N LEU A 81 20.78 -13.32 11.91
CA LEU A 81 20.16 -12.99 10.63
C LEU A 81 18.74 -13.56 10.56
N GLU A 82 18.54 -14.83 10.90
CA GLU A 82 17.20 -15.45 10.90
C GLU A 82 16.23 -14.72 11.81
N ARG A 83 16.67 -14.41 13.04
CA ARG A 83 15.88 -13.62 14.00
C ARG A 83 15.54 -12.24 13.45
N ALA A 84 16.53 -11.53 12.91
CA ALA A 84 16.34 -10.21 12.33
C ALA A 84 15.38 -10.24 11.14
N ALA A 85 15.48 -11.25 10.28
CA ALA A 85 14.61 -11.40 9.12
C ALA A 85 13.16 -11.74 9.52
N PHE A 86 12.93 -12.63 10.49
CA PHE A 86 11.59 -12.91 11.01
C PHE A 86 10.96 -11.70 11.70
N LEU A 87 11.73 -10.96 12.49
CA LEU A 87 11.27 -9.71 13.10
C LEU A 87 10.96 -8.66 12.03
N GLY A 88 11.81 -8.54 11.01
CA GLY A 88 11.61 -7.66 9.86
C GLY A 88 10.34 -7.98 9.08
N LEU A 89 10.10 -9.26 8.79
CA LEU A 89 8.86 -9.73 8.14
C LEU A 89 7.62 -9.43 8.98
N SER A 90 7.69 -9.69 10.29
CA SER A 90 6.59 -9.42 11.22
C SER A 90 6.27 -7.92 11.27
N ALA A 91 7.30 -7.07 11.36
CA ALA A 91 7.15 -5.63 11.32
C ALA A 91 6.56 -5.15 9.99
N CYS A 92 7.01 -5.70 8.86
CA CYS A 92 6.45 -5.40 7.53
C CYS A 92 4.97 -5.79 7.44
N ALA A 93 4.60 -6.97 7.94
CA ALA A 93 3.21 -7.43 7.93
C ALA A 93 2.29 -6.50 8.74
N ILE A 94 2.73 -6.08 9.93
CA ILE A 94 1.99 -5.13 10.77
C ILE A 94 1.88 -3.77 10.07
N ALA A 95 2.98 -3.27 9.49
CA ALA A 95 2.99 -2.00 8.78
C ALA A 95 2.07 -2.01 7.55
N LEU A 96 2.09 -3.09 6.75
CA LEU A 96 1.20 -3.27 5.61
C LEU A 96 -0.27 -3.37 6.02
N ALA A 97 -0.57 -4.07 7.11
CA ALA A 97 -1.91 -4.13 7.66
C ALA A 97 -2.40 -2.74 8.12
N GLY A 98 -1.55 -1.99 8.82
CA GLY A 98 -1.84 -0.61 9.23
C GLY A 98 -2.03 0.34 8.05
N LEU A 99 -1.22 0.18 6.99
CA LEU A 99 -1.36 0.94 5.75
C LEU A 99 -2.70 0.62 5.06
N GLY A 100 -3.04 -0.67 4.95
CA GLY A 100 -4.31 -1.13 4.40
C GLY A 100 -5.52 -0.58 5.17
N TRP A 101 -5.44 -0.57 6.50
CA TRP A 101 -6.44 0.05 7.36
C TRP A 101 -6.60 1.55 7.07
N PHE A 102 -5.51 2.30 7.00
CA PHE A 102 -5.56 3.74 6.74
C PHE A 102 -6.14 4.06 5.35
N VAL A 103 -5.73 3.29 4.34
CA VAL A 103 -6.28 3.38 2.98
C VAL A 103 -7.77 3.07 2.95
N ALA A 104 -8.23 2.07 3.70
CA ALA A 104 -9.65 1.75 3.83
C ALA A 104 -10.42 2.91 4.47
N VAL A 105 -9.93 3.47 5.58
CA VAL A 105 -10.55 4.64 6.26
C VAL A 105 -10.66 5.83 5.29
N LEU A 106 -9.60 6.14 4.54
CA LEU A 106 -9.65 7.20 3.54
C LEU A 106 -10.70 6.94 2.46
N SER A 107 -10.78 5.71 1.96
CA SER A 107 -11.70 5.31 0.89
C SER A 107 -13.16 5.37 1.37
N PHE A 108 -13.46 4.83 2.55
CA PHE A 108 -14.80 4.91 3.13
C PHE A 108 -15.20 6.38 3.44
N SER A 109 -14.27 7.20 3.94
CA SER A 109 -14.52 8.63 4.19
C SER A 109 -14.77 9.44 2.91
N ALA A 110 -14.23 8.98 1.78
CA ALA A 110 -14.44 9.56 0.47
C ALA A 110 -15.82 9.15 -0.09
N GLN A 111 -16.15 7.87 -0.01
CA GLN A 111 -17.46 7.33 -0.41
C GLN A 111 -18.61 7.96 0.39
N GLY A 112 -18.49 8.09 1.71
CA GLY A 112 -19.53 8.70 2.55
C GLY A 112 -19.87 10.14 2.14
N ARG A 113 -18.88 10.92 1.68
CA ARG A 113 -19.12 12.27 1.16
C ARG A 113 -19.72 12.31 -0.24
N ALA A 114 -19.39 11.34 -1.08
CA ALA A 114 -20.06 11.20 -2.37
C ALA A 114 -21.56 10.93 -2.17
N VAL A 115 -21.92 10.02 -1.25
CA VAL A 115 -23.31 9.72 -0.88
C VAL A 115 -24.01 10.95 -0.32
N PHE A 116 -23.37 11.72 0.56
CA PHE A 116 -23.96 12.94 1.11
C PHE A 116 -24.30 13.97 0.02
N ARG A 117 -23.38 14.22 -0.93
CA ARG A 117 -23.61 15.14 -2.04
C ARG A 117 -24.70 14.66 -3.01
N LEU A 118 -24.77 13.35 -3.25
CA LEU A 118 -25.85 12.75 -4.04
C LEU A 118 -27.21 12.97 -3.37
N ARG A 119 -27.29 12.79 -2.05
CA ARG A 119 -28.52 13.00 -1.29
C ARG A 119 -28.96 14.47 -1.31
N GLU A 120 -28.01 15.40 -1.19
CA GLU A 120 -28.28 16.84 -1.26
C GLU A 120 -28.80 17.24 -2.65
N ALA A 121 -28.14 16.78 -3.72
CA ALA A 121 -28.58 17.02 -5.09
C ALA A 121 -29.96 16.42 -5.40
N ALA A 122 -30.22 15.20 -4.95
CA ALA A 122 -31.52 14.56 -5.10
C ALA A 122 -32.63 15.30 -4.35
N THR A 123 -32.33 15.76 -3.12
CA THR A 123 -33.28 16.53 -2.30
C THR A 123 -33.61 17.87 -2.96
N ALA A 124 -32.60 18.58 -3.45
CA ALA A 124 -32.80 19.83 -4.20
C ALA A 124 -33.65 19.61 -5.45
N ALA A 125 -33.37 18.57 -6.23
CA ALA A 125 -34.14 18.23 -7.43
C ALA A 125 -35.61 17.91 -7.13
N ILE A 126 -35.91 17.20 -6.03
CA ILE A 126 -37.29 16.90 -5.60
C ILE A 126 -38.04 18.17 -5.17
N LEU A 127 -37.35 19.09 -4.51
CA LEU A 127 -37.93 20.34 -4.02
C LEU A 127 -38.19 21.35 -5.14
N ASP A 128 -37.29 21.43 -6.13
CA ASP A 128 -37.41 22.32 -7.29
C ASP A 128 -38.24 21.72 -8.44
N ALA A 129 -38.68 20.45 -8.33
CA ALA A 129 -39.49 19.81 -9.35
C ALA A 129 -40.86 20.51 -9.50
N PRO A 130 -41.26 20.92 -10.72
CA PRO A 130 -42.57 21.52 -10.96
C PRO A 130 -43.70 20.52 -10.65
N PRO A 131 -44.89 21.01 -10.25
CA PRO A 131 -45.98 20.16 -9.72
C PRO A 131 -46.49 19.10 -10.71
N GLY A 132 -46.31 19.27 -12.02
CA GLY A 132 -46.68 18.28 -13.05
C GLY A 132 -45.79 17.05 -13.14
N ALA A 133 -44.66 17.00 -12.42
CA ALA A 133 -43.75 15.84 -12.40
C ALA A 133 -43.98 14.92 -11.18
N ARG A 134 -45.04 15.16 -10.38
CA ARG A 134 -45.35 14.42 -9.15
C ARG A 134 -46.46 13.37 -9.30
N GLU A 135 -47.08 13.24 -10.47
CA GLU A 135 -48.27 12.40 -10.70
C GLU A 135 -48.09 11.25 -11.72
N GLU A 136 -46.87 10.97 -12.19
CA GLU A 136 -46.54 9.73 -12.92
C GLU A 136 -45.49 8.92 -12.16
#